data_AF-A0A3A0BHP1-F1
#
_entry.id   AF-A0A3A0BHP1-F1
#
_cell.length_a   1.000
_cell.length_b   1.000
_cell.length_c   1.000
_cell.angle_alpha   90.00
_cell.angle_beta   90.00
_cell.angle_gamma   90.00
#
_symmetry.space_group_name_H-M   'P 1'
#
loop_
_entity.id
_entity.type
_entity.pdbx_description
1 polymer ?
#
loop_
_entity_poly.entity_id
_entity_poly.type
_entity_poly.pdbx_seq_one_letter_code
_entity_poly.pdbx_strand_id
1 'polypeptide(L)'
;GEPGAGKTTSLKKLASEYAVWRGEGKEPGLNEPEDFNLPIFVDLSAYTTLAAKDSQHGLWRLLTASVRGVHDVDVRKRLATGGCLLLFDGLNEVGEAYDEVVHHLRHLVHEIPHNRFVVTCRPGIYREELRREFTAFQLERLSSFNASKVLEIEIGAEKAQPAWKRLDEYTRDLCRNPLMLTLLADELRASDNPPQNRAELFDRFIDRYLSEWARVKGAGSVRVEKEILSALAWRLGTSRTLLSADEAAAVMSIRLAEQERSAAASQCR
;
A
#
# COMPACT_ATOMS: atom_id res chain seq x y z
N GLY A 1 2.19 0.90 11.56
CA GLY A 1 3.27 1.43 10.70
C GLY A 1 2.75 2.49 9.75
N GLU A 2 3.58 3.47 9.42
CA GLU A 2 3.28 4.60 8.53
C GLU A 2 2.84 4.16 7.11
N PRO A 3 2.24 5.06 6.30
CA PRO A 3 2.05 4.81 4.86
C PRO A 3 3.38 4.44 4.17
N GLY A 4 3.36 3.46 3.28
CA GLY A 4 4.57 2.98 2.59
C GLY A 4 5.53 2.14 3.45
N ALA A 5 5.24 1.91 4.74
CA ALA A 5 6.11 1.12 5.63
C ALA A 5 6.25 -0.37 5.26
N GLY A 6 5.51 -0.87 4.26
CA GLY A 6 5.59 -2.26 3.81
C GLY A 6 4.63 -3.25 4.47
N LYS A 7 3.58 -2.79 5.18
CA LYS A 7 2.59 -3.67 5.86
C LYS A 7 2.00 -4.74 4.93
N THR A 8 1.42 -4.33 3.80
CA THR A 8 0.88 -5.22 2.77
C THR A 8 1.95 -6.18 2.23
N THR A 9 3.16 -5.68 1.97
CA THR A 9 4.28 -6.49 1.47
C THR A 9 4.69 -7.55 2.48
N SER A 10 4.81 -7.20 3.77
CA SER A 10 5.11 -8.14 4.85
C SER A 10 4.03 -9.21 4.98
N LEU A 11 2.75 -8.86 4.89
CA LEU A 11 1.64 -9.83 4.91
C LEU A 11 1.69 -10.78 3.72
N LYS A 12 1.91 -10.26 2.51
CA LYS A 12 2.03 -11.08 1.29
C LYS A 12 3.25 -12.01 1.37
N LYS A 13 4.37 -11.52 1.89
CA LYS A 13 5.58 -12.34 2.11
C LYS A 13 5.30 -13.47 3.11
N LEU A 14 4.64 -13.16 4.23
CA LEU A 14 4.21 -14.15 5.22
C LEU A 14 3.28 -15.20 4.58
N ALA A 15 2.28 -14.77 3.82
CA ALA A 15 1.37 -15.68 3.11
C ALA A 15 2.13 -16.62 2.16
N SER A 16 3.08 -16.07 1.39
CA SER A 16 3.87 -16.84 0.43
C SER A 16 4.80 -17.84 1.11
N GLU A 17 5.42 -17.49 2.23
CA GLU A 17 6.31 -18.38 2.98
C GLU A 17 5.54 -19.58 3.53
N TYR A 18 4.40 -19.32 4.18
CA TYR A 18 3.52 -20.39 4.66
C TYR A 18 2.97 -21.26 3.52
N ALA A 19 2.65 -20.68 2.36
CA ALA A 19 2.19 -21.44 1.21
C ALA A 19 3.27 -22.35 0.62
N VAL A 20 4.52 -21.87 0.52
CA VAL A 20 5.66 -22.68 0.07
C VAL A 20 5.94 -23.81 1.04
N TRP A 21 5.94 -23.55 2.35
CA TRP A 21 6.11 -24.60 3.37
C TRP A 21 5.05 -25.71 3.24
N ARG A 22 3.79 -25.35 2.95
CA ARG A 22 2.72 -26.34 2.67
C ARG A 22 2.95 -27.13 1.38
N GLY A 23 3.40 -26.48 0.32
CA GLY A 23 3.56 -27.09 -0.99
C GLY A 23 4.76 -28.03 -1.09
N GLU A 24 5.84 -27.74 -0.36
CA GLU A 24 7.08 -28.51 -0.41
C GLU A 24 7.09 -29.73 0.54
N GLY A 25 6.05 -29.91 1.37
CA GLY A 25 5.98 -31.01 2.34
C GLY A 25 7.12 -31.03 3.36
N LYS A 26 7.78 -29.88 3.57
CA LYS A 26 8.85 -29.75 4.55
C LYS A 26 8.27 -29.93 5.95
N GLU A 27 8.80 -30.91 6.70
CA GLU A 27 8.55 -31.00 8.13
C GLU A 27 9.05 -29.73 8.81
N PRO A 28 8.34 -29.24 9.83
CA PRO A 28 8.70 -27.98 10.44
C PRO A 28 10.08 -28.05 11.11
N GLY A 29 11.01 -27.21 10.64
CA GLY A 29 12.30 -27.01 11.26
C GLY A 29 12.21 -26.35 12.64
N LEU A 30 13.30 -26.40 13.41
CA LEU A 30 13.40 -25.98 14.81
C LEU A 30 13.07 -24.50 15.12
N ASN A 31 12.79 -23.67 14.10
CA ASN A 31 12.36 -22.26 14.23
C ASN A 31 10.96 -22.01 13.65
N GLU A 32 10.21 -23.05 13.34
CA GLU A 32 8.90 -22.94 12.72
C GLU A 32 7.78 -22.79 13.76
N PRO A 33 6.72 -22.02 13.46
CA PRO A 33 5.59 -21.89 14.36
C PRO A 33 4.93 -23.26 14.54
N GLU A 34 4.77 -23.68 15.80
CA GLU A 34 4.16 -24.95 16.22
C GLU A 34 2.80 -25.20 15.55
N ASP A 35 2.08 -24.13 15.22
CA ASP A 35 0.82 -24.14 14.47
C ASP A 35 1.05 -23.93 12.96
N PHE A 36 1.11 -25.04 12.23
CA PHE A 36 1.27 -25.12 10.78
C PHE A 36 -0.01 -24.67 10.03
N ASN A 37 -0.19 -23.35 9.85
CA ASN A 37 -1.44 -22.73 9.39
C ASN A 37 -1.55 -22.51 7.87
N LEU A 38 -2.74 -22.75 7.28
CA LEU A 38 -3.03 -22.43 5.87
C LEU A 38 -3.27 -20.92 5.69
N PRO A 39 -2.45 -20.18 4.92
CA PRO A 39 -2.61 -18.73 4.78
C PRO A 39 -3.76 -18.37 3.86
N ILE A 40 -4.61 -17.45 4.30
CA ILE A 40 -5.69 -16.84 3.51
C ILE A 40 -5.51 -15.32 3.57
N PHE A 41 -5.17 -14.71 2.43
CA PHE A 41 -5.01 -13.27 2.32
C PHE A 41 -6.34 -12.62 1.93
N VAL A 42 -6.75 -11.60 2.69
CA VAL A 42 -8.02 -10.89 2.52
C VAL A 42 -7.74 -9.40 2.38
N ASP A 43 -8.13 -8.83 1.24
CA ASP A 43 -8.04 -7.40 0.98
C ASP A 43 -9.30 -6.70 1.49
N LEU A 44 -9.19 -5.96 2.60
CA LEU A 44 -10.34 -5.27 3.19
C LEU A 44 -10.84 -4.10 2.34
N SER A 45 -10.04 -3.56 1.42
CA SER A 45 -10.50 -2.48 0.53
C SER A 45 -11.68 -2.91 -0.36
N ALA A 46 -11.78 -4.22 -0.66
CA ALA A 46 -12.87 -4.80 -1.41
C ALA A 46 -14.18 -4.92 -0.61
N TYR A 47 -14.17 -4.69 0.71
CA TYR A 47 -15.34 -4.83 1.57
C TYR A 47 -16.51 -3.97 1.11
N THR A 48 -16.27 -2.67 0.88
CA THR A 48 -17.32 -1.70 0.52
C THR A 48 -18.03 -2.08 -0.78
N THR A 49 -17.30 -2.70 -1.71
CA THR A 49 -17.83 -3.16 -2.99
C THR A 49 -18.67 -4.44 -2.83
N LEU A 50 -18.27 -5.34 -1.94
CA LEU A 50 -18.92 -6.65 -1.76
C LEU A 50 -20.05 -6.65 -0.74
N ALA A 51 -19.93 -5.86 0.33
CA ALA A 51 -20.87 -5.77 1.44
C ALA A 51 -22.12 -4.91 1.10
N ALA A 52 -22.08 -4.12 0.02
CA ALA A 52 -23.22 -3.31 -0.45
C ALA A 52 -24.53 -4.11 -0.67
N LYS A 53 -24.46 -5.45 -0.74
CA LYS A 53 -25.61 -6.34 -0.94
C LYS A 53 -26.09 -7.05 0.33
N ASP A 54 -25.23 -7.18 1.35
CA ASP A 54 -25.53 -7.83 2.63
C ASP A 54 -24.40 -7.46 3.61
N SER A 55 -24.67 -6.47 4.47
CA SER A 55 -23.71 -6.01 5.48
C SER A 55 -23.49 -7.07 6.56
N GLN A 56 -24.54 -7.80 6.96
CA GLN A 56 -24.48 -8.77 8.05
C GLN A 56 -23.48 -9.91 7.79
N HIS A 57 -23.31 -10.30 6.53
CA HIS A 57 -22.35 -11.34 6.14
C HIS A 57 -21.21 -10.83 5.25
N GLY A 58 -21.02 -9.51 5.17
CA GLY A 58 -20.06 -8.87 4.27
C GLY A 58 -18.63 -9.42 4.43
N LEU A 59 -18.19 -9.58 5.68
CA LEU A 59 -16.82 -10.05 5.98
C LEU A 59 -16.64 -11.53 5.64
N TRP A 60 -17.64 -12.36 5.97
CA TRP A 60 -17.66 -13.78 5.61
C TRP A 60 -17.60 -13.98 4.10
N ARG A 61 -18.37 -13.19 3.35
CA ARG A 61 -18.40 -13.23 1.89
C ARG A 61 -17.07 -12.76 1.28
N LEU A 62 -16.48 -11.71 1.83
CA LEU A 62 -15.15 -11.25 1.42
C LEU A 62 -14.09 -12.34 1.67
N LEU A 63 -14.13 -12.98 2.83
CA LEU A 63 -13.21 -14.06 3.19
C LEU A 63 -13.33 -15.27 2.25
N THR A 64 -14.54 -15.75 1.96
CA THR A 64 -14.72 -16.89 1.04
C THR A 64 -14.39 -16.52 -0.40
N ALA A 65 -14.76 -15.32 -0.86
CA ALA A 65 -14.41 -14.82 -2.20
C ALA A 65 -12.88 -14.66 -2.40
N SER A 66 -12.12 -14.51 -1.31
CA SER A 66 -10.65 -14.45 -1.36
C SER A 66 -10.02 -15.81 -1.68
N VAL A 67 -10.74 -16.91 -1.48
CA VAL A 67 -10.29 -18.28 -1.78
C VAL A 67 -10.89 -18.74 -3.11
N ARG A 68 -10.14 -18.57 -4.20
CA ARG A 68 -10.60 -18.93 -5.55
C ARG A 68 -10.61 -20.44 -5.76
N GLY A 69 -11.62 -20.93 -6.50
CA GLY A 69 -11.70 -22.33 -6.93
C GLY A 69 -12.16 -23.30 -5.84
N VAL A 70 -12.62 -22.81 -4.69
CA VAL A 70 -13.18 -23.61 -3.59
C VAL A 70 -14.58 -23.11 -3.29
N HIS A 71 -15.53 -24.01 -3.02
CA HIS A 71 -16.89 -23.61 -2.64
C HIS A 71 -16.91 -22.99 -1.23
N ASP A 72 -17.74 -21.96 -1.04
CA ASP A 72 -17.88 -21.24 0.24
C ASP A 72 -18.11 -22.18 1.44
N VAL A 73 -18.87 -23.26 1.24
CA VAL A 73 -19.16 -24.25 2.30
C VAL A 73 -17.91 -24.98 2.78
N ASP A 74 -16.97 -25.26 1.88
CA ASP A 74 -15.75 -25.98 2.22
C ASP A 74 -14.73 -25.05 2.87
N VAL A 75 -14.68 -23.78 2.43
CA VAL A 75 -13.91 -22.73 3.13
C VAL A 75 -14.40 -22.58 4.56
N ARG A 76 -15.72 -22.46 4.77
CA ARG A 76 -16.32 -22.36 6.12
C ARG A 76 -16.02 -23.58 6.99
N LYS A 77 -16.16 -24.80 6.45
CA LYS A 77 -15.78 -26.03 7.16
C LYS A 77 -14.31 -26.01 7.58
N ARG A 78 -13.41 -25.63 6.66
CA ARG A 78 -11.98 -25.54 6.96
C ARG A 78 -11.70 -24.55 8.09
N LEU A 79 -12.33 -23.38 8.05
CA LEU A 79 -12.17 -22.35 9.08
C LEU A 79 -12.73 -22.80 10.43
N ALA A 80 -13.85 -23.52 10.45
CA ALA A 80 -14.41 -24.10 11.67
C ALA A 80 -13.48 -25.16 12.30
N THR A 81 -12.81 -25.97 11.47
CA THR A 81 -11.81 -26.94 11.93
C THR A 81 -10.55 -26.27 12.49
N GLY A 82 -10.21 -25.07 12.02
CA GLY A 82 -9.04 -24.33 12.45
C GLY A 82 -7.78 -24.60 11.61
N GLY A 83 -6.65 -24.08 12.07
CA GLY A 83 -5.37 -24.23 11.40
C GLY A 83 -5.27 -23.36 10.14
N CYS A 84 -5.91 -22.19 10.10
CA CYS A 84 -5.73 -21.17 9.08
C CYS A 84 -5.07 -19.91 9.67
N LEU A 85 -4.29 -19.23 8.82
CA LEU A 85 -3.69 -17.93 9.07
C LEU A 85 -4.42 -16.90 8.22
N LEU A 86 -5.33 -16.17 8.85
CA LEU A 86 -6.17 -15.16 8.23
C LEU A 86 -5.46 -13.79 8.24
N LEU A 87 -5.10 -13.31 7.06
CA LEU A 87 -4.31 -12.10 6.85
C LEU A 87 -5.20 -11.01 6.25
N PHE A 88 -5.79 -10.17 7.11
CA PHE A 88 -6.64 -9.06 6.70
C PHE A 88 -5.80 -7.80 6.48
N ASP A 89 -5.72 -7.35 5.23
CA ASP A 89 -4.91 -6.19 4.85
C ASP A 89 -5.77 -4.94 4.64
N GLY A 90 -5.31 -3.80 5.16
CA GLY A 90 -5.86 -2.50 4.78
C GLY A 90 -7.12 -2.07 5.53
N LEU A 91 -7.21 -2.29 6.86
CA LEU A 91 -8.38 -1.84 7.64
C LEU A 91 -8.64 -0.32 7.52
N ASN A 92 -7.64 0.49 7.21
CA ASN A 92 -7.81 1.93 6.96
C ASN A 92 -8.52 2.26 5.65
N GLU A 93 -8.79 1.29 4.79
CA GLU A 93 -9.31 1.49 3.44
C GLU A 93 -10.83 1.26 3.35
N VAL A 94 -11.45 0.78 4.43
CA VAL A 94 -12.90 0.53 4.49
C VAL A 94 -13.74 1.79 4.76
N GLY A 95 -13.10 2.92 5.06
CA GLY A 95 -13.77 4.22 5.21
C GLY A 95 -14.85 4.22 6.29
N GLU A 96 -16.08 4.62 5.91
CA GLU A 96 -17.24 4.72 6.80
C GLU A 96 -17.68 3.35 7.38
N ALA A 97 -17.35 2.25 6.71
CA ALA A 97 -17.67 0.90 7.18
C ALA A 97 -16.72 0.40 8.29
N TYR A 98 -15.84 1.26 8.82
CA TYR A 98 -14.81 0.85 9.80
C TYR A 98 -15.41 0.18 11.03
N ASP A 99 -16.41 0.80 11.68
CA ASP A 99 -16.97 0.28 12.92
C ASP A 99 -17.69 -1.07 12.70
N GLU A 100 -18.34 -1.23 11.54
CA GLU A 100 -18.96 -2.48 11.09
C GLU A 100 -17.92 -3.59 10.86
N VAL A 101 -16.87 -3.29 10.10
CA VAL A 101 -15.80 -4.27 9.79
C VAL A 101 -15.08 -4.68 11.08
N VAL A 102 -14.80 -3.75 11.98
CA VAL A 102 -14.23 -4.07 13.30
C VAL A 102 -15.20 -4.97 14.06
N HIS A 103 -16.48 -4.63 14.16
CA HIS A 103 -17.46 -5.48 14.83
C HIS A 103 -17.47 -6.92 14.29
N HIS A 104 -17.49 -7.08 12.96
CA HIS A 104 -17.45 -8.40 12.32
C HIS A 104 -16.12 -9.13 12.53
N LEU A 105 -14.98 -8.45 12.50
CA LEU A 105 -13.67 -9.05 12.80
C LEU A 105 -13.64 -9.60 14.23
N ARG A 106 -14.17 -8.85 15.20
CA ARG A 106 -14.24 -9.29 16.59
C ARG A 106 -15.12 -10.53 16.73
N HIS A 107 -16.31 -10.52 16.12
CA HIS A 107 -17.19 -11.68 16.11
C HIS A 107 -16.51 -12.91 15.48
N LEU A 108 -15.82 -12.72 14.36
CA LEU A 108 -15.12 -13.78 13.64
C LEU A 108 -14.02 -14.43 14.49
N VAL A 109 -13.26 -13.65 15.27
CA VAL A 109 -12.24 -14.18 16.20
C VAL A 109 -12.86 -15.11 17.24
N HIS A 110 -14.05 -14.76 17.76
CA HIS A 110 -14.76 -15.59 18.75
C HIS A 110 -15.47 -16.79 18.11
N GLU A 111 -15.94 -16.66 16.87
CA GLU A 111 -16.67 -17.70 16.14
C GLU A 111 -15.77 -18.86 15.68
N ILE A 112 -14.53 -18.55 15.25
CA ILE A 112 -13.57 -19.53 14.73
C ILE A 112 -12.20 -19.42 15.43
N PRO A 113 -12.13 -19.68 16.76
CA PRO A 113 -10.98 -19.35 17.61
C PRO A 113 -9.74 -20.20 17.34
N HIS A 114 -9.86 -21.32 16.62
CA HIS A 114 -8.75 -22.21 16.26
C HIS A 114 -7.93 -21.72 15.05
N ASN A 115 -8.07 -20.45 14.68
CA ASN A 115 -7.33 -19.82 13.59
C ASN A 115 -6.49 -18.66 14.12
N ARG A 116 -5.43 -18.33 13.39
CA ARG A 116 -4.59 -17.17 13.67
C ARG A 116 -5.02 -16.00 12.81
N PHE A 117 -5.06 -14.82 13.40
CA PHE A 117 -5.50 -13.60 12.74
C PHE A 117 -4.38 -12.56 12.74
N VAL A 118 -4.15 -11.93 11.60
CA VAL A 118 -3.29 -10.76 11.47
C VAL A 118 -4.08 -9.71 10.71
N VAL A 119 -4.19 -8.51 11.30
CA VAL A 119 -4.89 -7.38 10.70
C VAL A 119 -3.92 -6.22 10.56
N THR A 120 -3.81 -5.63 9.37
CA THR A 120 -3.02 -4.40 9.18
C THR A 120 -3.90 -3.16 9.22
N CYS A 121 -3.36 -2.11 9.85
CA CYS A 121 -4.00 -0.81 9.91
C CYS A 121 -2.96 0.31 9.94
N ARG A 122 -3.43 1.55 9.78
CA ARG A 122 -2.62 2.76 10.04
C ARG A 122 -2.72 3.15 11.52
N PRO A 123 -1.68 3.75 12.13
CA PRO A 123 -1.71 4.12 13.54
C PRO A 123 -2.93 4.96 13.95
N GLY A 124 -3.35 5.91 13.11
CA GLY A 124 -4.46 6.82 13.42
C GLY A 124 -5.86 6.19 13.45
N ILE A 125 -6.01 4.94 12.99
CA ILE A 125 -7.28 4.21 13.03
C ILE A 125 -7.23 3.01 13.99
N TYR A 126 -6.17 2.87 14.79
CA TYR A 126 -6.07 1.81 15.78
C TYR A 126 -6.77 2.25 17.07
N ARG A 127 -7.93 1.65 17.36
CA ARG A 127 -8.82 2.01 18.50
C ARG A 127 -8.85 0.93 19.59
N GLU A 128 -9.50 1.24 20.70
CA GLU A 128 -9.55 0.40 21.91
C GLU A 128 -10.22 -0.96 21.66
N GLU A 129 -11.20 -1.03 20.76
CA GLU A 129 -11.90 -2.25 20.40
C GLU A 129 -10.97 -3.31 19.82
N LEU A 130 -9.96 -2.89 19.04
CA LEU A 130 -8.95 -3.79 18.49
C LEU A 130 -7.92 -4.19 19.54
N ARG A 131 -7.59 -3.32 20.50
CA ARG A 131 -6.62 -3.62 21.57
C ARG A 131 -7.05 -4.76 22.47
N ARG A 132 -8.36 -4.93 22.65
CA ARG A 132 -8.92 -5.99 23.49
C ARG A 132 -8.81 -7.38 22.85
N GLU A 133 -8.81 -7.44 21.53
CA GLU A 133 -8.83 -8.71 20.78
C GLU A 133 -7.47 -9.05 20.15
N PHE A 134 -6.64 -8.04 19.88
CA PHE A 134 -5.38 -8.21 19.15
C PHE A 134 -4.17 -7.64 19.91
N THR A 135 -3.06 -8.37 19.84
CA THR A 135 -1.74 -7.82 20.20
C THR A 135 -1.24 -6.90 19.10
N ALA A 136 -0.86 -5.67 19.46
CA ALA A 136 -0.36 -4.69 18.50
C ALA A 136 1.14 -4.81 18.26
N PHE A 137 1.52 -4.76 16.99
CA PHE A 137 2.91 -4.60 16.56
C PHE A 137 3.04 -3.35 15.69
N GLN A 138 4.09 -2.57 15.95
CA GLN A 138 4.42 -1.43 15.11
C GLN A 138 5.52 -1.81 14.12
N LEU A 139 5.15 -1.81 12.83
CA LEU A 139 6.15 -1.89 11.78
C LEU A 139 6.91 -0.56 11.70
N GLU A 140 8.17 -0.59 12.12
CA GLU A 140 9.09 0.55 12.09
C GLU A 140 9.69 0.75 10.71
N ARG A 141 10.29 1.93 10.50
CA ARG A 141 11.10 2.21 9.32
C ARG A 141 12.34 1.32 9.32
N LEU A 142 12.88 1.04 8.14
CA LEU A 142 14.15 0.34 8.02
C LEU A 142 15.25 1.12 8.74
N SER A 143 16.23 0.41 9.30
CA SER A 143 17.49 1.07 9.67
C SER A 143 18.17 1.58 8.40
N SER A 144 19.00 2.62 8.50
CA SER A 144 19.77 3.11 7.35
C SER A 144 20.63 2.02 6.71
N PHE A 145 21.12 1.08 7.52
CA PHE A 145 21.84 -0.10 7.06
C PHE A 145 20.95 -1.05 6.25
N ASN A 146 19.76 -1.38 6.75
CA ASN A 146 18.82 -2.26 6.03
C ASN A 146 18.33 -1.60 4.75
N ALA A 147 18.07 -0.29 4.76
CA ALA A 147 17.67 0.46 3.56
C ALA A 147 18.78 0.43 2.49
N SER A 148 20.05 0.65 2.87
CA SER A 148 21.16 0.52 1.92
C SER A 148 21.30 -0.90 1.38
N LYS A 149 21.09 -1.93 2.21
CA LYS A 149 21.15 -3.33 1.78
C LYS A 149 20.02 -3.72 0.84
N VAL A 150 18.80 -3.24 1.09
CA VAL A 150 17.70 -3.43 0.16
C VAL A 150 18.00 -2.74 -1.17
N LEU A 151 18.57 -1.52 -1.16
CA LEU A 151 18.99 -0.87 -2.40
C LEU A 151 20.06 -1.67 -3.16
N GLU A 152 21.05 -2.24 -2.46
CA GLU A 152 22.06 -3.13 -3.08
C GLU A 152 21.42 -4.36 -3.75
N ILE A 153 20.37 -4.93 -3.16
CA ILE A 153 19.61 -6.04 -3.75
C ILE A 153 18.86 -5.59 -5.00
N GLU A 154 18.25 -4.40 -4.96
CA GLU A 154 17.38 -3.89 -6.02
C GLU A 154 18.13 -3.43 -7.28
N ILE A 155 19.33 -2.86 -7.15
CA ILE A 155 20.08 -2.25 -8.28
C ILE A 155 21.55 -2.68 -8.37
N GLY A 156 21.98 -3.63 -7.53
CA GLY A 156 23.36 -4.10 -7.47
C GLY A 156 24.26 -3.23 -6.58
N ALA A 157 25.18 -3.88 -5.87
CA ALA A 157 26.03 -3.22 -4.87
C ALA A 157 26.95 -2.13 -5.46
N GLU A 158 27.52 -2.38 -6.63
CA GLU A 158 28.44 -1.44 -7.31
C GLU A 158 27.76 -0.09 -7.62
N LYS A 159 26.46 -0.12 -7.93
CA LYS A 159 25.67 1.08 -8.22
C LYS A 159 25.05 1.69 -6.96
N ALA A 160 24.50 0.86 -6.08
CA ALA A 160 23.80 1.31 -4.87
C ALA A 160 24.72 2.02 -3.88
N GLN A 161 25.90 1.48 -3.60
CA GLN A 161 26.80 2.02 -2.58
C GLN A 161 27.29 3.46 -2.85
N PRO A 162 27.81 3.79 -4.04
CA PRO A 162 28.20 5.18 -4.33
C PRO A 162 26.99 6.11 -4.39
N ALA A 163 25.85 5.67 -4.92
CA ALA A 163 24.63 6.46 -4.95
C ALA A 163 24.14 6.80 -3.53
N TRP A 164 24.04 5.81 -2.65
CA TRP A 164 23.60 5.99 -1.27
C TRP A 164 24.49 6.96 -0.49
N LYS A 165 25.82 6.91 -0.69
CA LYS A 165 26.77 7.82 -0.05
C LYS A 165 26.63 9.27 -0.51
N ARG A 166 26.18 9.50 -1.74
CA ARG A 166 26.00 10.84 -2.33
C ARG A 166 24.69 11.51 -1.91
N LEU A 167 23.73 10.76 -1.35
CA LEU A 167 22.48 11.31 -0.86
C LEU A 167 22.70 12.13 0.40
N ASP A 168 22.01 13.26 0.49
CA ASP A 168 21.93 14.03 1.73
C ASP A 168 21.25 13.22 2.85
N GLU A 169 21.42 13.66 4.10
CA GLU A 169 20.89 12.97 5.27
C GLU A 169 19.36 12.87 5.28
N TYR A 170 18.65 13.91 4.83
CA TYR A 170 17.18 13.92 4.80
C TYR A 170 16.65 12.94 3.76
N THR A 171 17.28 12.86 2.58
CA THR A 171 16.89 11.89 1.55
C THR A 171 17.19 10.45 1.98
N ARG A 172 18.31 10.21 2.69
CA ARG A 172 18.60 8.90 3.28
C ARG A 172 17.57 8.50 4.33
N ASP A 173 17.19 9.42 5.23
CA ASP A 173 16.16 9.14 6.24
C ASP A 173 14.77 8.90 5.60
N LEU A 174 14.43 9.65 4.55
CA LEU A 174 13.22 9.42 3.77
C LEU A 174 13.19 8.00 3.18
N CYS A 175 14.32 7.54 2.64
CA CYS A 175 14.47 6.20 2.04
C CYS A 175 14.53 5.07 3.08
N ARG A 176 14.43 5.35 4.38
CA ARG A 176 14.13 4.32 5.39
C ARG A 176 12.69 3.82 5.30
N ASN A 177 11.82 4.57 4.63
CA ASN A 177 10.50 4.12 4.22
C ASN A 177 10.62 3.26 2.94
N PRO A 178 10.19 1.99 2.94
CA PRO A 178 10.32 1.09 1.79
C PRO A 178 9.74 1.65 0.49
N LEU A 179 8.60 2.34 0.52
CA LEU A 179 8.03 2.94 -0.69
C LEU A 179 8.99 3.98 -1.28
N MET A 180 9.54 4.87 -0.46
CA MET A 180 10.49 5.89 -0.91
C MET A 180 11.78 5.26 -1.42
N LEU A 181 12.23 4.17 -0.79
CA LEU A 181 13.38 3.42 -1.24
C LEU A 181 13.15 2.81 -2.63
N THR A 182 11.96 2.28 -2.90
CA THR A 182 11.58 1.81 -4.24
C THR A 182 11.62 2.93 -5.26
N LEU A 183 11.10 4.13 -4.92
CA LEU A 183 11.19 5.30 -5.82
C LEU A 183 12.64 5.66 -6.14
N LEU A 184 13.52 5.65 -5.14
CA LEU A 184 14.94 5.89 -5.34
C LEU A 184 15.58 4.80 -6.21
N ALA A 185 15.27 3.53 -5.96
CA ALA A 185 15.79 2.41 -6.75
C ALA A 185 15.37 2.53 -8.22
N ASP A 186 14.10 2.83 -8.48
CA ASP A 186 13.60 3.09 -9.83
C ASP A 186 14.31 4.28 -10.46
N GLU A 187 14.48 5.39 -9.74
CA GLU A 187 15.21 6.56 -10.23
C GLU A 187 16.61 6.18 -10.70
N LEU A 188 17.34 5.49 -9.82
CA LEU A 188 18.70 5.04 -10.06
C LEU A 188 18.78 3.98 -11.17
N ARG A 189 17.76 3.17 -11.43
CA ARG A 189 17.77 2.26 -12.59
C ARG A 189 17.87 3.01 -13.91
N ALA A 190 17.22 4.16 -14.02
CA ALA A 190 17.21 4.94 -15.26
C ALA A 190 18.35 5.98 -15.36
N SER A 191 18.98 6.34 -14.23
CA SER A 191 20.01 7.37 -14.17
C SER A 191 21.13 6.99 -13.20
N ASP A 192 22.39 7.18 -13.59
CA ASP A 192 23.53 6.98 -12.69
C ASP A 192 23.73 8.14 -11.70
N ASN A 193 22.96 9.22 -11.84
CA ASN A 193 23.03 10.38 -10.97
C ASN A 193 21.94 10.34 -9.90
N PRO A 194 22.28 10.16 -8.62
CA PRO A 194 21.31 10.23 -7.53
C PRO A 194 20.68 11.63 -7.44
N PRO A 195 19.46 11.72 -6.91
CA PRO A 195 18.83 13.01 -6.62
C PRO A 195 19.63 13.75 -5.53
N GLN A 196 19.74 15.07 -5.66
CA GLN A 196 20.45 15.93 -4.72
C GLN A 196 19.66 16.16 -3.43
N ASN A 197 18.34 16.00 -3.49
CA ASN A 197 17.44 16.14 -2.37
C ASN A 197 16.10 15.43 -2.63
N ARG A 198 15.27 15.32 -1.59
CA ARG A 198 13.95 14.71 -1.68
C ARG A 198 13.03 15.36 -2.73
N ALA A 199 13.11 16.68 -2.92
CA ALA A 199 12.23 17.37 -3.87
C ALA A 199 12.56 16.95 -5.30
N GLU A 200 13.85 16.87 -5.62
CA GLU A 200 14.30 16.36 -6.92
C GLU A 200 13.93 14.88 -7.11
N LEU A 201 14.02 14.03 -6.07
CA LEU A 201 13.56 12.64 -6.16
C LEU A 201 12.09 12.56 -6.57
N PHE A 202 11.22 13.34 -5.92
CA PHE A 202 9.80 13.37 -6.26
C PHE A 202 9.55 13.96 -7.66
N ASP A 203 10.25 15.03 -8.01
CA ASP A 203 10.10 15.71 -9.29
C ASP A 203 10.41 14.77 -10.47
N ARG A 204 11.57 14.08 -10.39
CA ARG A 204 11.98 13.10 -11.41
C ARG A 204 11.04 11.90 -11.48
N PHE A 205 10.54 11.42 -10.34
CA PHE A 205 9.55 10.35 -10.30
C PHE A 205 8.23 10.75 -10.98
N ILE A 206 7.69 11.94 -10.65
CA ILE A 206 6.45 12.46 -11.24
C ILE A 206 6.61 12.64 -12.75
N ASP A 207 7.70 13.25 -13.20
CA ASP A 207 7.94 13.48 -14.63
C ASP A 207 8.01 12.17 -15.41
N ARG A 208 8.69 11.17 -14.87
CA ARG A 208 8.77 9.84 -15.47
C ARG A 208 7.41 9.17 -15.54
N TYR A 209 6.66 9.17 -14.44
CA TYR A 209 5.35 8.54 -14.35
C TYR A 209 4.36 9.17 -15.35
N LEU A 210 4.32 10.51 -15.42
CA LEU A 210 3.45 11.21 -16.36
C LEU A 210 3.88 10.99 -17.81
N SER A 211 5.19 10.95 -18.09
CA SER A 211 5.70 10.66 -19.44
C SER A 211 5.33 9.25 -19.91
N GLU A 212 5.43 8.26 -19.02
CA GLU A 212 5.02 6.89 -19.32
C GLU A 212 3.51 6.77 -19.52
N TRP A 213 2.73 7.42 -18.67
CA TRP A 213 1.27 7.48 -18.80
C TRP A 213 0.83 8.14 -20.12
N ALA A 214 1.45 9.27 -20.50
CA ALA A 214 1.14 9.97 -21.74
C ALA A 214 1.45 9.10 -22.96
N ARG A 215 2.58 8.37 -22.95
CA ARG A 215 2.95 7.41 -23.99
C ARG A 215 1.91 6.29 -24.14
N VAL A 216 1.42 5.72 -23.03
CA VAL A 216 0.44 4.62 -23.05
C VAL A 216 -0.94 5.10 -23.51
N LYS A 217 -1.33 6.32 -23.14
CA LYS A 217 -2.65 6.88 -23.47
C LYS A 217 -2.70 7.63 -24.81
N GLY A 218 -1.56 7.82 -25.48
CA GLY A 218 -1.45 8.69 -26.64
C GLY A 218 -1.82 10.14 -26.32
N ALA A 219 -1.66 10.54 -25.06
CA ALA A 219 -2.02 11.87 -24.57
C ALA A 219 -0.90 12.88 -24.89
N GLY A 220 -1.26 14.17 -24.88
CA GLY A 220 -0.39 15.28 -25.27
C GLY A 220 0.63 15.70 -24.20
N SER A 221 0.69 17.00 -23.93
CA SER A 221 1.81 17.67 -23.23
C SER A 221 1.80 17.49 -21.71
N VAL A 222 2.60 16.54 -21.20
CA VAL A 222 2.89 16.18 -19.78
C VAL A 222 2.96 17.37 -18.80
N ARG A 223 3.42 18.54 -19.26
CA ARG A 223 3.57 19.74 -18.44
C ARG A 223 2.23 20.25 -17.90
N VAL A 224 1.17 20.19 -18.72
CA VAL A 224 -0.16 20.70 -18.34
C VAL A 224 -0.76 19.80 -17.26
N GLU A 225 -0.65 18.48 -17.41
CA GLU A 225 -1.12 17.53 -16.41
C GLU A 225 -0.40 17.71 -15.07
N LYS A 226 0.92 17.90 -15.08
CA LYS A 226 1.71 18.11 -13.85
C LYS A 226 1.24 19.35 -13.07
N GLU A 227 0.94 20.45 -13.75
CA GLU A 227 0.49 21.69 -13.12
C GLU A 227 -0.93 21.57 -12.55
N ILE A 228 -1.83 20.91 -13.28
CA ILE A 228 -3.20 20.63 -12.81
C ILE A 228 -3.16 19.73 -11.58
N LEU A 229 -2.40 18.64 -11.64
CA LEU A 229 -2.23 17.71 -10.52
C LEU A 229 -1.61 18.41 -9.30
N SER A 230 -0.67 19.33 -9.52
CA SER A 230 -0.07 20.13 -8.43
C SER A 230 -1.11 21.03 -7.76
N ALA A 231 -2.01 21.65 -8.52
CA ALA A 231 -3.10 22.46 -7.96
C ALA A 231 -4.10 21.64 -7.16
N LEU A 232 -4.45 20.44 -7.65
CA LEU A 232 -5.30 19.49 -6.94
C LEU A 232 -4.63 19.00 -5.65
N ALA A 233 -3.35 18.64 -5.71
CA ALA A 233 -2.57 18.22 -4.56
C ALA A 233 -2.48 19.32 -3.49
N TRP A 234 -2.27 20.58 -3.91
CA TRP A 234 -2.30 21.73 -3.00
C TRP A 234 -3.66 21.90 -2.34
N ARG A 235 -4.75 21.73 -3.10
CA ARG A 235 -6.11 21.85 -2.58
C ARG A 235 -6.43 20.74 -1.57
N LEU A 236 -6.09 19.49 -1.89
CA LEU A 236 -6.21 18.33 -0.98
C LEU A 236 -5.40 18.54 0.31
N GLY A 237 -4.18 19.06 0.19
CA GLY A 237 -3.31 19.33 1.33
C GLY A 237 -3.83 20.43 2.26
N THR A 238 -4.50 21.45 1.70
CA THR A 238 -5.05 22.57 2.47
C THR A 238 -6.42 22.28 3.07
N SER A 239 -7.28 21.52 2.37
CA SER A 239 -8.63 21.18 2.86
C SER A 239 -8.65 19.97 3.80
N ARG A 240 -7.58 19.15 3.84
CA ARG A 240 -7.49 17.88 4.60
C ARG A 240 -8.67 16.92 4.39
N THR A 241 -9.37 17.05 3.27
CA THR A 241 -10.58 16.30 2.90
C THR A 241 -10.45 15.83 1.46
N LEU A 242 -11.10 14.71 1.13
CA LEU A 242 -11.20 14.24 -0.24
C LEU A 242 -12.01 15.26 -1.06
N LEU A 243 -11.55 15.56 -2.28
CA LEU A 243 -12.31 16.40 -3.21
C LEU A 243 -13.40 15.56 -3.87
N SER A 244 -14.62 16.11 -3.92
CA SER A 244 -15.66 15.59 -4.81
C SER A 244 -15.24 15.72 -6.27
N ALA A 245 -15.87 14.95 -7.16
CA ALA A 245 -15.61 15.03 -8.60
C ALA A 245 -15.85 16.45 -9.15
N ASP A 246 -16.88 17.14 -8.67
CA ASP A 246 -17.24 18.49 -9.09
C ASP A 246 -16.19 19.52 -8.63
N GLU A 247 -15.71 19.40 -7.39
CA GLU A 247 -14.65 20.28 -6.88
C GLU A 247 -13.33 20.05 -7.62
N ALA A 248 -12.98 18.79 -7.91
CA ALA A 248 -11.81 18.47 -8.70
C ALA A 248 -11.93 19.06 -10.12
N ALA A 249 -13.08 18.89 -10.78
CA ALA A 249 -13.34 19.44 -12.11
C ALA A 249 -13.22 20.97 -12.12
N ALA A 250 -13.78 21.66 -11.11
CA ALA A 250 -13.67 23.12 -11.01
C ALA A 250 -12.22 23.60 -10.89
N VAL A 251 -11.40 22.94 -10.07
CA VAL A 251 -9.96 23.26 -9.93
C VAL A 251 -9.22 23.02 -11.24
N MET A 252 -9.51 21.89 -11.92
CA MET A 252 -8.91 21.58 -13.22
C MET A 252 -9.25 22.64 -14.28
N SER A 253 -10.52 23.03 -14.40
CA SER A 253 -10.97 24.03 -15.38
C SER A 253 -10.32 25.40 -15.18
N ILE A 254 -10.18 25.85 -13.93
CA ILE A 254 -9.51 27.14 -13.63
C ILE A 254 -8.06 27.10 -14.10
N ARG A 255 -7.31 26.03 -13.78
CA ARG A 255 -5.91 25.92 -14.15
C ARG A 255 -5.69 25.77 -15.65
N LEU A 256 -6.56 25.03 -16.34
CA LEU A 256 -6.53 24.93 -17.81
C LEU A 256 -6.68 26.31 -18.46
N ALA A 257 -7.65 27.11 -18.02
CA ALA A 257 -7.90 28.45 -18.55
C ALA A 257 -6.72 29.42 -18.29
N GLU A 258 -6.04 29.31 -17.15
CA GLU A 258 -4.84 30.09 -16.86
C GLU A 258 -3.66 29.73 -17.77
N GLN A 259 -3.50 28.45 -18.10
CA GLN A 259 -2.46 27.98 -19.01
C GLN A 259 -2.68 28.42 -20.45
N GLU A 260 -3.92 28.35 -20.94
CA GLU A 260 -4.26 28.85 -22.28
C GLU A 260 -3.97 30.35 -22.41
N ARG A 261 -4.27 31.13 -21.37
CA ARG A 261 -3.96 32.58 -21.33
C ARG A 261 -2.46 32.85 -21.30
N SER A 262 -1.69 32.06 -20.55
CA SER A 262 -0.22 32.19 -20.48
C SER A 262 0.45 31.83 -21.82
N ALA A 263 -0.04 30.78 -22.48
CA ALA A 263 0.42 30.37 -23.81
C ALA A 263 0.13 31.44 -24.88
N ALA A 264 -1.07 32.04 -24.85
CA ALA A 264 -1.43 33.13 -25.76
C ALA A 264 -0.56 34.39 -25.53
N ALA A 265 -0.28 34.73 -24.27
CA ALA A 265 0.55 35.89 -23.92
C ALA A 265 2.03 35.74 -24.29
N SER A 266 2.54 34.50 -24.35
CA SER A 266 3.91 34.19 -24.74
C SER A 266 4.12 34.08 -26.25
N GLN A 267 3.06 33.86 -27.03
CA GLN A 267 3.09 33.89 -28.50
C GLN A 267 2.98 35.31 -29.10
N CYS A 268 2.47 36.29 -28.34
CA CYS A 268 2.39 37.70 -28.75
C CYS A 268 3.66 38.52 -28.46
N ARG A 269 4.72 37.93 -27.91
CA ARG A 269 6.04 38.55 -27.71
C ARG A 269 7.06 37.95 -28.67
#